data_AF-A0A396ISK6-F1
#
_entry.id   AF-A0A396ISK6-F1
#
_cell.length_a   1.000
_cell.length_b   1.000
_cell.length_c   1.000
_cell.angle_alpha   90.00
_cell.angle_beta   90.00
_cell.angle_gamma   90.00
#
_symmetry.space_group_name_H-M   'P 1'
#
loop_
_entity.id
_entity.type
_entity.pdbx_description
1 polymer ?
#
loop_
_entity_poly.entity_id
_entity_poly.type
_entity_poly.pdbx_seq_one_letter_code
_entity_poly.pdbx_strand_id
1 'polypeptide(L)'
;MKNYGIHLLVLSHVFSMPKLKQRCTVDLIQFMTTGNVVDVLHLAKLCDAPNLYFKCVKLVTNNFEAVKETEGWKLLHKHDPCLEVDLIRLNKEQESRKKRGEKHREEQKLFVQLSEAVQCLKHICTEGCTNVASYDVEITGRPCTKFSTCQALQGLIKHFTTCDRRLERGCRSCKSMWKLFRLHSCICINQEACKVPLCKYAK
;
A
#
# COMPACT_ATOMS: atom_id res chain seq x y z
N MET A 1 12.95 -0.63 38.63
CA MET A 1 13.90 -0.86 37.53
C MET A 1 14.37 0.40 36.80
N LYS A 2 13.69 1.57 36.94
CA LYS A 2 13.99 2.80 36.18
C LYS A 2 15.46 3.27 36.20
N ASN A 3 16.18 3.11 37.30
CA ASN A 3 17.56 3.63 37.41
C ASN A 3 18.66 2.60 37.09
N TYR A 4 18.34 1.31 37.05
CA TYR A 4 19.33 0.23 36.94
C TYR A 4 19.03 -0.76 35.81
N GLY A 5 18.12 -0.42 34.88
CA GLY A 5 17.67 -1.34 33.83
C GLY A 5 18.80 -1.92 32.98
N ILE A 6 19.79 -1.08 32.63
CA ILE A 6 20.98 -1.49 31.86
C ILE A 6 21.84 -2.45 32.67
N HIS A 7 22.21 -2.08 33.90
CA HIS A 7 23.05 -2.92 34.77
C HIS A 7 22.37 -4.26 35.07
N LEU A 8 21.07 -4.26 35.34
CA LEU A 8 20.30 -5.48 35.58
C LEU A 8 20.24 -6.38 34.35
N LEU A 9 20.13 -5.81 33.14
CA LEU A 9 20.17 -6.61 31.90
C LEU A 9 21.52 -7.33 31.78
N VAL A 10 22.64 -6.62 31.96
CA VAL A 10 23.98 -7.19 31.88
C VAL A 10 24.18 -8.29 32.93
N LEU A 11 23.86 -8.01 34.20
CA LEU A 11 23.98 -8.98 35.28
C LEU A 11 23.10 -10.22 35.03
N SER A 12 21.86 -10.02 34.59
CA SER A 12 20.95 -11.13 34.28
C SER A 12 21.45 -12.01 33.13
N HIS A 13 22.21 -11.46 32.19
CA HIS A 13 22.85 -12.22 31.13
C HIS A 13 24.06 -13.00 31.64
N VAL A 14 24.99 -12.34 32.34
CA VAL A 14 26.20 -12.95 32.89
C VAL A 14 25.87 -14.09 33.86
N PHE A 15 24.90 -13.89 34.76
CA PHE A 15 24.46 -14.90 35.73
C PHE A 15 23.41 -15.88 35.17
N SER A 16 23.14 -15.86 33.85
CA SER A 16 22.19 -16.78 33.20
C SER A 16 20.81 -16.82 33.86
N MET A 17 20.24 -15.65 34.14
CA MET A 17 18.92 -15.48 34.76
C MET A 17 17.86 -15.07 33.71
N PRO A 18 17.29 -16.03 32.93
CA PRO A 18 16.48 -15.72 31.75
C PRO A 18 15.20 -14.94 32.07
N LYS A 19 14.51 -15.27 33.17
CA LYS A 19 13.28 -14.56 33.59
C LYS A 19 13.54 -13.09 33.91
N LEU A 20 14.67 -12.81 34.56
CA LEU A 20 15.07 -11.45 34.88
C LEU A 20 15.47 -10.70 33.61
N LYS A 21 16.28 -11.33 32.74
CA LYS A 21 16.68 -10.78 31.44
C LYS A 21 15.49 -10.39 30.58
N GLN A 22 14.46 -11.26 30.54
CA GLN A 22 13.21 -10.98 29.82
C GLN A 22 12.50 -9.75 30.40
N ARG A 23 12.39 -9.65 31.72
CA ARG A 23 11.74 -8.51 32.38
C ARG A 23 12.50 -7.20 32.14
N CYS A 24 13.82 -7.22 32.26
CA CYS A 24 14.68 -6.08 31.94
C CYS A 24 14.54 -5.65 30.48
N THR A 25 14.44 -6.61 29.56
CA THR A 25 14.22 -6.33 28.13
C THR A 25 12.89 -5.60 27.91
N VAL A 26 11.80 -6.08 28.52
CA VAL A 26 10.48 -5.44 28.41
C VAL A 26 10.51 -4.01 28.95
N ASP A 27 11.10 -3.81 30.13
CA ASP A 27 11.21 -2.48 30.75
C ASP A 27 12.05 -1.53 29.90
N LEU A 28 13.22 -1.99 29.39
CA LEU A 28 14.07 -1.17 28.52
C LEU A 28 13.36 -0.76 27.22
N ILE A 29 12.52 -1.64 26.66
CA ILE A 29 11.70 -1.29 25.49
C ILE A 29 10.74 -0.13 25.80
N GLN A 30 10.18 -0.08 27.01
CA GLN A 30 9.25 0.99 27.41
C GLN A 30 9.94 2.34 27.64
N PHE A 31 11.19 2.33 28.12
CA PHE A 31 11.95 3.55 28.42
C PHE A 31 12.93 3.97 27.33
N MET A 32 12.93 3.28 26.18
CA MET A 32 13.78 3.60 25.04
C MET A 32 13.32 4.90 24.39
N THR A 33 14.27 5.78 24.10
CA THR A 33 14.07 7.07 23.43
C THR A 33 15.02 7.19 22.25
N THR A 34 14.80 8.18 21.38
CA THR A 34 15.72 8.45 20.27
C THR A 34 17.13 8.80 20.76
N GLY A 35 17.26 9.40 21.95
CA GLY A 35 18.55 9.78 22.52
C GLY A 35 19.40 8.62 23.03
N ASN A 36 18.79 7.55 23.54
CA ASN A 36 19.50 6.42 24.14
C ASN A 36 19.45 5.12 23.31
N VAL A 37 18.72 5.11 22.18
CA VAL A 37 18.49 3.88 21.41
C VAL A 37 19.76 3.24 20.90
N VAL A 38 20.78 4.03 20.53
CA VAL A 38 22.04 3.50 20.00
C VAL A 38 22.78 2.71 21.09
N ASP A 39 22.87 3.26 22.30
CA ASP A 39 23.50 2.60 23.44
C ASP A 39 22.75 1.31 23.83
N VAL A 40 21.41 1.39 23.85
CA VAL A 40 20.55 0.23 24.15
C VAL A 40 20.68 -0.84 23.06
N LEU A 41 20.88 -0.45 21.80
CA LEU A 41 21.08 -1.37 20.68
C LEU A 41 22.40 -2.12 20.80
N HIS A 42 23.49 -1.43 21.16
CA HIS A 42 24.78 -2.07 21.48
C HIS A 42 24.65 -3.05 22.65
N LEU A 43 24.00 -2.63 23.74
CA LEU A 43 23.74 -3.49 24.89
C LEU A 43 22.92 -4.73 24.52
N ALA A 44 21.92 -4.59 23.65
CA ALA A 44 21.09 -5.70 23.19
C ALA A 44 21.90 -6.73 22.40
N LYS A 45 22.89 -6.28 21.61
CA LYS A 45 23.83 -7.15 20.89
C LYS A 45 24.76 -7.88 21.86
N LEU A 46 25.35 -7.17 22.81
CA LEU A 46 26.27 -7.75 23.80
C LEU A 46 25.60 -8.72 24.77
N CYS A 47 24.32 -8.50 25.09
CA CYS A 47 23.58 -9.34 26.01
C CYS A 47 22.76 -10.43 25.32
N ASP A 48 22.93 -10.72 24.03
CA ASP A 48 22.10 -11.67 23.26
C ASP A 48 20.59 -11.48 23.49
N ALA A 49 20.09 -10.25 23.30
CA ALA A 49 18.70 -9.87 23.52
C ALA A 49 18.02 -9.53 22.18
N PRO A 50 17.67 -10.54 21.34
CA PRO A 50 17.23 -10.31 19.95
C PRO A 50 15.92 -9.49 19.85
N ASN A 51 14.98 -9.69 20.78
CA ASN A 51 13.75 -8.90 20.80
C ASN A 51 14.03 -7.42 21.11
N LEU A 52 14.94 -7.13 22.05
CA LEU A 52 15.35 -5.75 22.35
C LEU A 52 16.03 -5.12 21.14
N TYR A 53 16.97 -5.84 20.53
CA TYR A 53 17.69 -5.42 19.34
C TYR A 53 16.72 -5.05 18.20
N PHE A 54 15.77 -5.93 17.88
CA PHE A 54 14.76 -5.68 16.86
C PHE A 54 13.93 -4.42 17.15
N LYS A 55 13.55 -4.19 18.40
CA LYS A 55 12.80 -2.98 18.80
C LYS A 55 13.65 -1.72 18.66
N CYS A 56 14.94 -1.78 19.00
CA CYS A 56 15.87 -0.68 18.81
C CYS A 56 16.00 -0.33 17.33
N VAL A 57 16.28 -1.32 16.47
CA VAL A 57 16.36 -1.13 15.01
C VAL A 57 15.08 -0.51 14.47
N LYS A 58 13.91 -1.00 14.90
CA LYS A 58 12.63 -0.43 14.49
C LYS A 58 12.50 1.05 14.85
N LEU A 59 12.86 1.43 16.08
CA LEU A 59 12.83 2.83 16.51
C LEU A 59 13.81 3.69 15.70
N VAL A 60 15.04 3.18 15.49
CA VAL A 60 16.04 3.85 14.66
C VAL A 60 15.52 4.09 13.24
N THR A 61 14.99 3.08 12.56
CA THR A 61 14.47 3.23 11.19
C THR A 61 13.23 4.13 11.10
N ASN A 62 12.43 4.24 12.16
CA ASN A 62 11.26 5.11 12.17
C ASN A 62 11.61 6.58 12.45
N ASN A 63 12.72 6.83 13.15
CA ASN A 63 13.14 8.16 13.61
C ASN A 63 14.56 8.47 13.15
N PHE A 64 14.95 7.98 11.97
CA PHE A 64 16.35 7.91 11.54
C PHE A 64 17.06 9.26 11.55
N GLU A 65 16.43 10.30 11.01
CA GLU A 65 17.01 11.65 10.99
C GLU A 65 17.19 12.22 12.40
N ALA A 66 16.26 11.98 13.32
CA ALA A 66 16.41 12.42 14.71
C ALA A 66 17.54 11.66 15.44
N VAL A 67 17.73 10.37 15.12
CA VAL A 67 18.79 9.55 15.73
C VAL A 67 20.17 9.97 15.23
N LYS A 68 20.34 10.34 13.95
CA LYS A 68 21.64 10.80 13.42
C LYS A 68 22.23 11.98 14.18
N GLU A 69 21.38 12.88 14.66
CA GLU A 69 21.81 14.08 15.39
C GLU A 69 22.31 13.80 16.81
N THR A 70 21.99 12.62 17.34
CA THR A 70 22.35 12.22 18.70
C THR A 70 23.85 11.99 18.86
N GLU A 71 24.36 12.22 20.07
CA GLU A 71 25.74 11.88 20.42
C GLU A 71 26.02 10.38 20.28
N GLY A 72 25.06 9.53 20.65
CA GLY A 72 25.18 8.07 20.49
C GLY A 72 25.46 7.66 19.06
N TRP A 73 24.79 8.28 18.07
CA TRP A 73 25.08 8.01 16.65
C TRP A 73 26.47 8.52 16.21
N LYS A 74 26.86 9.71 16.67
CA LYS A 74 28.20 10.27 16.36
C LYS A 74 29.32 9.41 16.95
N LEU A 75 29.10 8.79 18.11
CA LEU A 75 30.02 7.84 18.73
C LEU A 75 30.01 6.48 18.04
N LEU A 76 28.85 6.03 17.57
CA LEU A 76 28.71 4.80 16.78
C LEU A 76 29.65 4.81 15.57
N HIS A 77 29.73 5.93 14.84
CA HIS A 77 30.63 6.10 13.71
C HIS A 77 32.11 5.82 14.06
N LYS A 78 32.53 6.15 15.28
CA LYS A 78 33.92 5.97 15.73
C LYS A 78 34.21 4.56 16.24
N HIS A 79 33.22 3.91 16.85
CA HIS A 79 33.43 2.68 17.64
C HIS A 79 32.87 1.41 16.99
N ASP A 80 31.82 1.50 16.15
CA ASP A 80 31.28 0.37 15.40
C ASP A 80 30.74 0.83 14.01
N PRO A 81 31.64 1.13 13.05
CA PRO A 81 31.24 1.60 11.72
C PRO A 81 30.40 0.56 10.95
N CYS A 82 30.63 -0.73 11.20
CA CYS A 82 29.88 -1.81 10.56
C CYS A 82 28.40 -1.75 10.93
N LEU A 83 28.11 -1.54 12.21
CA LEU A 83 26.74 -1.39 12.68
C LEU A 83 26.06 -0.13 12.13
N GLU A 84 26.79 0.98 11.98
CA GLU A 84 26.27 2.18 11.33
C GLU A 84 25.83 1.90 9.88
N VAL A 85 26.70 1.26 9.10
CA VAL A 85 26.40 0.87 7.71
C VAL A 85 25.18 -0.05 7.63
N ASP A 86 25.08 -1.03 8.54
CA ASP A 86 23.93 -1.91 8.62
C ASP A 86 22.63 -1.15 8.93
N LEU A 87 22.65 -0.22 9.88
CA LEU A 87 21.48 0.61 10.22
C LEU A 87 21.07 1.53 9.05
N ILE A 88 22.05 2.12 8.34
CA ILE A 88 21.80 2.89 7.12
C ILE A 88 21.15 2.01 6.03
N ARG A 89 21.67 0.79 5.81
CA ARG A 89 21.10 -0.16 4.85
C ARG A 89 19.67 -0.51 5.21
N LEU A 90 19.43 -0.89 6.46
CA LEU A 90 18.10 -1.25 6.96
C LEU A 90 17.11 -0.09 6.81
N ASN A 91 17.54 1.15 7.07
CA ASN A 91 16.71 2.32 6.86
C ASN A 91 16.33 2.51 5.37
N LYS A 92 17.31 2.40 4.45
CA LYS A 92 17.05 2.47 3.00
C LYS A 92 16.09 1.39 2.54
N GLU A 93 16.26 0.15 3.02
CA GLU A 93 15.35 -0.95 2.73
C GLU A 93 13.93 -0.67 3.24
N GLN A 94 13.80 -0.16 4.46
CA GLN A 94 12.52 0.18 5.09
C GLN A 94 11.78 1.25 4.27
N GLU A 95 12.46 2.30 3.86
CA GLU A 95 11.93 3.36 2.99
C GLU A 95 11.53 2.82 1.61
N SER A 96 12.33 1.91 1.03
CA SER A 96 11.98 1.27 -0.23
C SER A 96 10.71 0.41 -0.12
N ARG A 97 10.52 -0.29 1.01
CA ARG A 97 9.33 -1.11 1.27
C ARG A 97 8.09 -0.25 1.47
N LYS A 98 8.19 0.88 2.18
CA LYS A 98 7.11 1.88 2.29
C LYS A 98 6.65 2.36 0.91
N LYS A 99 7.59 2.85 0.08
CA LYS A 99 7.30 3.34 -1.28
C LYS A 99 6.67 2.27 -2.17
N ARG A 100 7.17 1.02 -2.12
CA ARG A 100 6.57 -0.10 -2.85
C ARG A 100 5.14 -0.40 -2.36
N GLY A 101 4.93 -0.38 -1.04
CA GLY A 101 3.62 -0.59 -0.44
C GLY A 101 2.61 0.50 -0.82
N GLU A 102 3.02 1.76 -0.84
CA GLU A 102 2.21 2.89 -1.28
C GLU A 102 1.82 2.76 -2.76
N LYS A 103 2.82 2.55 -3.64
CA LYS A 103 2.59 2.33 -5.07
C LYS A 103 1.64 1.15 -5.30
N HIS A 104 1.86 0.04 -4.60
CA HIS A 104 1.00 -1.14 -4.73
C HIS A 104 -0.44 -0.87 -4.28
N ARG A 105 -0.64 -0.11 -3.20
CA ARG A 105 -1.98 0.30 -2.75
C ARG A 105 -2.68 1.21 -3.76
N GLU A 106 -1.96 2.14 -4.38
CA GLU A 106 -2.49 2.99 -5.44
C GLU A 106 -2.89 2.19 -6.68
N GLU A 107 -2.02 1.29 -7.12
CA GLU A 107 -2.29 0.36 -8.22
C GLU A 107 -3.51 -0.53 -7.93
N GLN A 108 -3.62 -1.07 -6.72
CA GLN A 108 -4.79 -1.86 -6.30
C GLN A 108 -6.08 -1.04 -6.32
N LYS A 109 -6.08 0.21 -5.85
CA LYS A 109 -7.24 1.10 -5.91
C LYS A 109 -7.68 1.34 -7.36
N LEU A 110 -6.73 1.63 -8.24
CA LEU A 110 -7.00 1.82 -9.67
C LEU A 110 -7.55 0.53 -10.31
N PHE A 111 -6.97 -0.62 -9.98
CA PHE A 111 -7.42 -1.91 -10.48
C PHE A 111 -8.87 -2.20 -10.07
N VAL A 112 -9.24 -1.95 -8.81
CA VAL A 112 -10.61 -2.11 -8.31
C VAL A 112 -11.57 -1.19 -9.07
N GLN A 113 -11.22 0.09 -9.26
CA GLN A 113 -12.05 1.04 -10.01
C GLN A 113 -12.24 0.64 -11.47
N LEU A 114 -11.17 0.19 -12.14
CA LEU A 114 -11.25 -0.29 -13.52
C LEU A 114 -12.06 -1.57 -13.64
N SER A 115 -11.88 -2.52 -12.73
CA SER A 115 -12.66 -3.76 -12.67
C SER A 115 -14.14 -3.45 -12.47
N GLU A 116 -14.47 -2.53 -11.55
CA GLU A 116 -15.83 -2.06 -11.34
C GLU A 116 -16.40 -1.42 -12.60
N ALA A 117 -15.67 -0.52 -13.25
CA ALA A 117 -16.12 0.14 -14.48
C ALA A 117 -16.38 -0.86 -15.62
N VAL A 118 -15.54 -1.88 -15.79
CA VAL A 118 -15.76 -2.91 -16.83
C VAL A 118 -16.96 -3.80 -16.49
N GLN A 119 -17.17 -4.12 -15.21
CA GLN A 119 -18.37 -4.85 -14.77
C GLN A 119 -19.64 -4.04 -15.03
N CYS A 120 -19.64 -2.75 -14.67
CA CYS A 120 -20.76 -1.85 -14.92
C CYS A 120 -21.01 -1.66 -16.41
N LEU A 121 -19.96 -1.56 -17.24
CA LEU A 121 -20.09 -1.52 -18.69
C LEU A 121 -20.77 -2.78 -19.23
N LYS A 122 -20.35 -3.97 -18.79
CA LYS A 122 -20.99 -5.23 -19.16
C LYS A 122 -22.46 -5.23 -18.74
N HIS A 123 -22.75 -4.90 -17.48
CA HIS A 123 -24.11 -4.82 -16.93
C HIS A 123 -25.01 -3.90 -17.78
N ILE A 124 -24.57 -2.67 -18.08
CA ILE A 124 -25.31 -1.73 -18.94
C ILE A 124 -25.59 -2.34 -20.32
N CYS A 125 -24.62 -3.00 -20.94
CA CYS A 125 -24.76 -3.56 -22.29
C CYS A 125 -25.51 -4.90 -22.35
N THR A 126 -25.58 -5.66 -21.26
CA THR A 126 -26.20 -7.00 -21.25
C THR A 126 -27.56 -7.06 -20.59
N GLU A 127 -27.66 -6.45 -19.41
CA GLU A 127 -28.83 -6.48 -18.52
C GLU A 127 -29.61 -5.17 -18.61
N GLY A 128 -28.95 -4.07 -18.98
CA GLY A 128 -29.49 -2.73 -18.90
C GLY A 128 -29.37 -2.18 -17.48
N CYS A 129 -29.07 -0.89 -17.38
CA CYS A 129 -29.11 -0.16 -16.11
C CYS A 129 -30.08 1.02 -16.27
N THR A 130 -30.95 1.27 -15.32
CA THR A 130 -31.96 2.33 -15.40
C THR A 130 -31.33 3.72 -15.24
N ASN A 131 -31.14 4.43 -16.37
CA ASN A 131 -31.46 5.85 -16.61
C ASN A 131 -30.78 6.41 -17.89
N VAL A 132 -31.25 5.94 -19.05
CA VAL A 132 -31.45 6.79 -20.24
C VAL A 132 -32.82 6.39 -20.80
N ALA A 133 -33.74 7.35 -20.85
CA ALA A 133 -35.07 7.16 -21.41
C ALA A 133 -35.01 6.69 -22.86
N SER A 134 -35.54 5.50 -23.12
CA SER A 134 -36.37 5.22 -24.29
C SER A 134 -37.70 4.74 -23.73
N TYR A 135 -38.78 5.44 -24.11
CA TYR A 135 -40.16 5.00 -23.89
C TYR A 135 -40.28 3.52 -24.31
N ASP A 136 -40.97 2.70 -23.52
CA ASP A 136 -41.36 1.31 -23.80
C ASP A 136 -40.36 0.17 -23.50
N VAL A 137 -39.79 0.11 -22.29
CA VAL A 137 -39.34 -1.19 -21.74
C VAL A 137 -39.74 -1.33 -20.26
N GLU A 138 -40.54 -2.35 -19.97
CA GLU A 138 -40.99 -2.71 -18.63
C GLU A 138 -39.80 -2.96 -17.68
N ILE A 139 -39.91 -2.47 -16.44
CA ILE A 139 -38.89 -2.63 -15.40
C ILE A 139 -38.95 -4.07 -14.89
N THR A 140 -38.22 -4.97 -15.53
CA THR A 140 -38.00 -6.33 -15.02
C THR A 140 -36.55 -6.48 -14.58
N GLY A 141 -36.20 -6.12 -13.34
CA GLY A 141 -34.84 -6.31 -12.84
C GLY A 141 -34.58 -5.93 -11.38
N ARG A 142 -33.57 -6.56 -10.77
CA ARG A 142 -33.06 -6.19 -9.44
C ARG A 142 -32.44 -4.78 -9.47
N PRO A 143 -32.52 -4.01 -8.37
CA PRO A 143 -31.92 -2.68 -8.31
C PRO A 143 -30.40 -2.73 -8.51
N CYS A 144 -29.86 -1.80 -9.29
CA CYS A 144 -28.43 -1.71 -9.57
C CYS A 144 -27.64 -1.40 -8.28
N THR A 145 -26.70 -2.27 -7.92
CA THR A 145 -25.88 -2.12 -6.72
C THR A 145 -24.75 -1.09 -6.88
N LYS A 146 -24.42 -0.72 -8.13
CA LYS A 146 -23.33 0.20 -8.50
C LYS A 146 -23.86 1.38 -9.31
N PHE A 147 -24.95 1.97 -8.84
CA PHE A 147 -25.71 2.99 -9.57
C PHE A 147 -24.87 4.21 -9.96
N SER A 148 -24.05 4.73 -9.04
CA SER A 148 -23.20 5.91 -9.29
C SER A 148 -22.22 5.70 -10.46
N THR A 149 -21.53 4.55 -10.47
CA THR A 149 -20.60 4.17 -11.54
C THR A 149 -21.35 3.92 -12.85
N CYS A 150 -22.51 3.26 -12.81
CA CYS A 150 -23.33 3.02 -14.00
C CYS A 150 -23.85 4.33 -14.60
N GLN A 151 -24.35 5.26 -13.78
CA GLN A 151 -24.84 6.56 -14.22
C GLN A 151 -23.73 7.37 -14.90
N ALA A 152 -22.53 7.40 -14.32
CA ALA A 152 -21.38 8.06 -14.93
C ALA A 152 -21.00 7.44 -16.30
N LEU A 153 -20.99 6.10 -16.39
CA LEU A 153 -20.71 5.39 -17.64
C LEU A 153 -21.78 5.61 -18.69
N GLN A 154 -23.06 5.67 -18.32
CA GLN A 154 -24.15 5.97 -19.25
C GLN A 154 -23.98 7.36 -19.88
N GLY A 155 -23.58 8.36 -19.09
CA GLY A 155 -23.25 9.68 -19.62
C GLY A 155 -22.11 9.63 -20.65
N LEU A 156 -21.06 8.85 -20.36
CA LEU A 156 -19.94 8.66 -21.30
C LEU A 156 -20.34 7.89 -22.56
N ILE A 157 -21.21 6.87 -22.45
CA ILE A 157 -21.75 6.13 -23.59
C ILE A 157 -22.60 7.05 -24.46
N LYS A 158 -23.52 7.83 -23.87
CA LYS A 158 -24.36 8.79 -24.58
C LYS A 158 -23.52 9.85 -25.30
N HIS A 159 -22.44 10.31 -24.68
CA HIS A 159 -21.49 11.20 -25.34
C HIS A 159 -20.77 10.52 -26.51
N PHE A 160 -20.33 9.27 -26.32
CA PHE A 160 -19.58 8.52 -27.33
C PHE A 160 -20.39 8.28 -28.61
N THR A 161 -21.71 8.11 -28.49
CA THR A 161 -22.60 7.90 -29.65
C THR A 161 -22.85 9.18 -30.44
N THR A 162 -22.88 10.34 -29.78
CA THR A 162 -23.20 11.65 -30.39
C THR A 162 -21.97 12.51 -30.71
N CYS A 163 -20.75 12.07 -30.35
CA CYS A 163 -19.54 12.86 -30.58
C CYS A 163 -18.93 12.63 -31.98
N ASP A 164 -18.94 13.68 -32.81
CA ASP A 164 -18.35 13.65 -34.16
C ASP A 164 -16.82 13.47 -34.15
N ARG A 165 -16.15 13.85 -33.05
CA ARG A 165 -14.68 13.76 -32.91
C ARG A 165 -14.17 12.39 -32.43
N ARG A 166 -15.03 11.36 -32.41
CA ARG A 166 -14.70 10.03 -31.85
C ARG A 166 -13.61 9.26 -32.61
N LEU A 167 -13.43 9.53 -33.91
CA LEU A 167 -12.48 8.82 -34.80
C LEU A 167 -11.19 9.59 -35.11
N GLU A 168 -11.27 10.90 -35.36
CA GLU A 168 -10.13 11.63 -35.99
C GLU A 168 -9.15 12.30 -35.02
N ARG A 169 -9.39 12.28 -33.71
CA ARG A 169 -8.45 12.79 -32.67
C ARG A 169 -8.87 12.46 -31.23
N GLY A 170 -10.15 12.13 -31.01
CA GLY A 170 -10.74 11.72 -29.73
C GLY A 170 -10.76 12.86 -28.69
N CYS A 171 -11.95 13.33 -28.31
CA CYS A 171 -12.08 14.18 -27.11
C CYS A 171 -11.70 13.38 -25.85
N ARG A 172 -11.52 14.05 -24.69
CA ARG A 172 -11.14 13.39 -23.43
C ARG A 172 -12.09 12.25 -23.05
N SER A 173 -13.40 12.49 -23.14
CA SER A 173 -14.44 11.49 -22.81
C SER A 173 -14.43 10.28 -23.75
N CYS A 174 -14.27 10.51 -25.06
CA CYS A 174 -14.17 9.42 -26.04
C CYS A 174 -12.90 8.59 -25.85
N LYS A 175 -11.76 9.23 -25.53
CA LYS A 175 -10.51 8.53 -25.22
C LYS A 175 -10.64 7.62 -24.01
N SER A 176 -11.34 8.07 -22.97
CA SER A 176 -11.62 7.25 -21.79
C SER A 176 -12.50 6.04 -22.13
N MET A 177 -13.56 6.23 -22.93
CA MET A 177 -14.42 5.12 -23.38
C MET A 177 -13.67 4.10 -24.24
N TRP A 178 -12.85 4.55 -25.19
CA TRP A 178 -12.00 3.68 -26.00
C TRP A 178 -11.08 2.81 -25.14
N LYS A 179 -10.44 3.38 -24.12
CA LYS A 179 -9.60 2.62 -23.18
C LYS A 179 -10.40 1.58 -22.41
N LEU A 180 -11.63 1.89 -22.00
CA LEU A 180 -12.49 0.96 -21.26
C LEU A 180 -12.98 -0.20 -22.15
N PHE A 181 -13.37 0.09 -23.40
CA PHE A 181 -13.73 -0.94 -24.38
C PHE A 181 -12.55 -1.87 -24.70
N ARG A 182 -11.35 -1.31 -24.87
CA ARG A 182 -10.11 -2.07 -25.07
C ARG A 182 -9.74 -2.91 -23.84
N LEU A 183 -9.92 -2.38 -22.64
CA LEU A 183 -9.69 -3.16 -21.43
C LEU A 183 -10.66 -4.34 -21.35
N HIS A 184 -11.93 -4.12 -21.68
CA HIS A 184 -12.93 -5.17 -21.73
C HIS A 184 -12.59 -6.24 -22.79
N SER A 185 -12.23 -5.85 -24.02
CA SER A 185 -11.91 -6.79 -25.10
C SER A 185 -10.75 -7.72 -24.75
N CYS A 186 -9.74 -7.21 -24.02
CA CYS A 186 -8.59 -7.99 -23.56
C CYS A 186 -8.94 -9.04 -22.49
N ILE A 187 -9.96 -8.78 -21.66
CA ILE A 187 -10.35 -9.70 -20.57
C ILE A 187 -11.60 -10.51 -20.88
N CYS A 188 -12.28 -10.23 -22.00
CA CYS A 188 -13.52 -10.91 -22.38
C CYS A 188 -13.22 -12.28 -23.01
N ILE A 189 -13.69 -13.35 -22.35
CA ILE A 189 -13.45 -14.74 -22.77
C ILE A 189 -14.38 -15.15 -23.92
N ASN A 190 -15.64 -14.71 -23.92
CA ASN A 190 -16.62 -15.07 -24.95
C ASN A 190 -16.97 -13.84 -25.80
N GLN A 191 -16.12 -13.56 -26.79
CA GLN A 191 -16.28 -12.40 -27.67
C GLN A 191 -17.48 -12.54 -28.61
N GLU A 192 -17.88 -13.76 -28.99
CA GLU A 192 -18.96 -13.99 -29.94
C GLU A 192 -20.34 -13.62 -29.40
N ALA A 193 -20.59 -13.94 -28.12
CA ALA A 193 -21.83 -13.61 -27.44
C ALA A 193 -21.77 -12.27 -26.65
N CYS A 194 -20.65 -11.53 -26.73
CA CYS A 194 -20.50 -10.31 -25.95
C CYS A 194 -21.31 -9.15 -26.54
N LYS A 195 -22.20 -8.56 -25.73
CA LYS A 195 -23.02 -7.41 -26.11
C LYS A 195 -22.32 -6.05 -25.93
N VAL A 196 -21.09 -6.02 -25.40
CA VAL A 196 -20.34 -4.77 -25.20
C VAL A 196 -19.85 -4.23 -26.56
N PRO A 197 -20.16 -2.97 -26.91
CA PRO A 197 -19.70 -2.36 -28.16
C PRO A 197 -18.18 -2.47 -28.33
N LEU A 198 -17.75 -2.69 -29.57
CA LEU A 198 -16.34 -2.72 -29.97
C LEU A 198 -15.50 -3.82 -29.30
N CYS A 199 -16.09 -4.72 -28.51
CA CYS A 199 -15.39 -5.86 -27.91
C CYS A 199 -14.65 -6.72 -28.96
N LYS A 200 -15.25 -6.89 -30.15
CA LYS A 200 -14.68 -7.64 -31.28
C LYS A 200 -13.59 -6.88 -32.05
N TYR A 201 -13.58 -5.55 -31.98
CA TYR A 201 -12.74 -4.69 -32.83
C TYR A 201 -11.62 -3.95 -32.07
N ALA A 202 -11.63 -3.97 -30.73
CA ALA A 202 -10.77 -3.15 -29.89
C ALA A 202 -9.54 -3.90 -29.34
N LYS A 203 -8.91 -4.82 -30.07
CA LYS A 203 -7.65 -5.47 -29.65
C LYS A 203 -6.43 -4.67 -30.11
#